data_AF-A0A2H0YIX3-F1
#
_entry.id   AF-A0A2H0YIX3-F1
#
_cell.length_a   1.000
_cell.length_b   1.000
_cell.length_c   1.000
_cell.angle_alpha   90.00
_cell.angle_beta   90.00
_cell.angle_gamma   90.00
#
_symmetry.space_group_name_H-M   'P 1'
#
loop_
_entity.id
_entity.type
_entity.pdbx_description
1 polymer ?
#
loop_
_entity_poly.entity_id
_entity_poly.type
_entity_poly.pdbx_seq_one_letter_code
_entity_poly.pdbx_strand_id
1 'polypeptide(L)'
;TKQIVVSAPNQAPTASIAASPSSGTAPLAVSFTASASDSDGTIVSYSWNFGDGSTSTSTNPSHTYSAAGTYTATLTVTDNGGAQASSAITISVANPSSTQDADNDGLTDELEIKYGLNPQSADSDGDGISDFVEWGSLLTPLDTDGDGIIDALDLDSDNDGKADSIEGAGDVDGDGALNYIDKDDSDGPLGDQDEDGINNSTEVTYMMNPNLADSDGDGMDDGTEFGSLPWPLDSDGDGIIDALDTDSDNDGHSDKDEGMGDVDGDGAPNYIDQDDTDGPLGDQDGDGFTNIQETSIGLNPNLTDSDQDGITDSEEIGNMNSPEDTDEDGIINALDPDSDNDGIPDIEESREDMDGNGIPDRKDETIASFVGKIGKMALKVGRNGCRITDAAFIPDAILTERWKPSVPLRYGGLQFKLRDINVGETVTVQVIIGRNFKKNSQYWKYDPNIGYTQVDAMVSGNIMSFTLADGGVGDTDHVANGIIEDPGFISEPEEAISAPADSPAAGSGGGGGGGGCRVSQNHGSIPDGFLLFIPPFILLVLRRTRKG
;
A
#
# COMPACT_ATOMS: atom_id res chain seq x y z
N THR A 1 54.69 25.78 -76.73
CA THR A 1 53.43 25.34 -77.35
C THR A 1 52.29 25.69 -76.41
N LYS A 2 51.27 26.44 -76.86
CA LYS A 2 50.02 26.60 -76.09
C LYS A 2 49.09 25.46 -76.50
N GLN A 3 48.66 24.66 -75.54
CA GLN A 3 47.70 23.60 -75.76
C GLN A 3 46.30 24.22 -75.74
N ILE A 4 45.53 24.02 -76.81
CA ILE A 4 44.10 24.34 -76.83
C ILE A 4 43.39 23.02 -76.54
N VAL A 5 42.64 22.97 -75.44
CA VAL A 5 41.75 21.85 -75.14
C VAL A 5 40.38 22.25 -75.68
N VAL A 6 39.88 21.48 -76.64
CA VAL A 6 38.49 21.57 -77.10
C VAL A 6 37.72 20.49 -76.32
N SER A 7 36.82 20.89 -75.43
CA SER A 7 35.90 19.97 -74.76
C SER A 7 34.76 19.59 -75.71
N ALA A 8 34.23 18.37 -75.57
CA ALA A 8 33.03 17.95 -76.27
C ALA A 8 31.83 18.84 -75.87
N PRO A 9 30.84 19.06 -76.75
CA PRO A 9 29.61 19.76 -76.37
C PRO A 9 28.83 18.95 -75.32
N ASN A 10 28.21 19.65 -74.36
CA ASN A 10 27.37 19.04 -73.32
C ASN A 10 26.16 18.32 -73.94
N GLN A 11 25.89 17.10 -73.51
CA GLN A 11 24.66 16.39 -73.86
C GLN A 11 23.59 16.63 -72.80
N ALA A 12 22.32 16.69 -73.22
CA ALA A 12 21.23 16.86 -72.27
C ALA A 12 21.01 15.56 -71.46
N PRO A 13 20.54 15.66 -70.21
CA PRO A 13 20.22 14.49 -69.41
C PRO A 13 19.00 13.75 -69.98
N THR A 14 18.70 12.59 -69.40
CA THR A 14 17.44 11.86 -69.59
C THR A 14 16.61 11.94 -68.33
N ALA A 15 15.28 12.01 -68.47
CA ALA A 15 14.35 12.08 -67.35
C ALA A 15 13.10 11.23 -67.61
N SER A 16 12.66 10.49 -66.60
CA SER A 16 11.38 9.80 -66.55
C SER A 16 10.74 9.97 -65.17
N ILE A 17 9.42 9.82 -65.17
CA ILE A 17 8.54 10.05 -64.03
C ILE A 17 7.59 8.87 -63.87
N ALA A 18 7.32 8.50 -62.62
CA ALA A 18 6.22 7.62 -62.24
C ALA A 18 5.37 8.28 -61.14
N ALA A 19 4.09 7.93 -61.07
CA ALA A 19 3.16 8.40 -60.05
C ALA A 19 2.28 7.25 -59.55
N SER A 20 1.96 7.25 -58.25
CA SER A 20 1.07 6.25 -57.65
C SER A 20 0.22 6.89 -56.53
N PRO A 21 -1.12 6.80 -56.60
CA PRO A 21 -1.93 6.43 -57.77
C PRO A 21 -1.88 7.49 -58.89
N SER A 22 -2.20 7.13 -60.14
CA SER A 22 -2.32 8.08 -61.27
C SER A 22 -3.77 8.52 -61.54
N SER A 23 -4.74 7.97 -60.81
CA SER A 23 -6.14 8.37 -60.86
C SER A 23 -6.87 8.02 -59.56
N GLY A 24 -7.93 8.76 -59.23
CA GLY A 24 -8.77 8.54 -58.06
C GLY A 24 -9.79 9.67 -57.89
N THR A 25 -10.47 9.72 -56.75
CA THR A 25 -11.42 10.79 -56.38
C THR A 25 -10.72 11.88 -55.58
N ALA A 26 -11.22 13.12 -55.65
CA ALA A 26 -10.72 14.20 -54.80
C ALA A 26 -11.19 14.00 -53.33
N PRO A 27 -10.35 14.30 -52.32
CA PRO A 27 -8.93 14.69 -52.42
C PRO A 27 -8.02 13.48 -52.70
N LEU A 28 -7.14 13.59 -53.72
CA LEU A 28 -6.25 12.50 -54.13
C LEU A 28 -4.79 12.76 -53.73
N ALA A 29 -4.26 12.00 -52.77
CA ALA A 29 -2.85 11.99 -52.43
C ALA A 29 -2.04 11.12 -53.40
N VAL A 30 -1.00 11.69 -54.04
CA VAL A 30 -0.17 11.04 -55.06
C VAL A 30 1.30 11.11 -54.68
N SER A 31 1.99 9.96 -54.77
CA SER A 31 3.44 9.86 -54.62
C SER A 31 4.14 9.84 -55.98
N PHE A 32 5.14 10.70 -56.16
CA PHE A 32 5.91 10.80 -57.40
C PHE A 32 7.32 10.25 -57.26
N THR A 33 7.80 9.56 -58.29
CA THR A 33 9.17 9.04 -58.36
C THR A 33 9.87 9.56 -59.62
N ALA A 34 11.03 10.20 -59.46
CA ALA A 34 11.89 10.63 -60.55
C ALA A 34 12.97 9.59 -60.87
N SER A 35 13.31 9.45 -62.15
CA SER A 35 14.50 8.76 -62.62
C SER A 35 15.21 9.62 -63.65
N ALA A 36 16.46 9.97 -63.41
CA ALA A 36 17.25 10.80 -64.32
C ALA A 36 18.68 10.29 -64.43
N SER A 37 19.26 10.41 -65.62
CA SER A 37 20.67 10.06 -65.85
C SER A 37 21.32 10.99 -66.87
N ASP A 38 22.60 11.24 -66.69
CA ASP A 38 23.42 12.07 -67.56
C ASP A 38 24.67 11.28 -67.98
N SER A 39 25.00 11.30 -69.26
CA SER A 39 26.01 10.41 -69.86
C SER A 39 27.42 11.01 -69.84
N ASP A 40 27.52 12.32 -69.79
CA ASP A 40 28.77 13.10 -69.77
C ASP A 40 28.90 14.01 -68.55
N GLY A 41 27.95 13.94 -67.62
CA GLY A 41 27.92 14.75 -66.41
C GLY A 41 27.10 14.18 -65.26
N THR A 42 26.52 15.07 -64.45
CA THR A 42 25.73 14.77 -63.24
C THR A 42 24.52 15.67 -63.17
N ILE A 43 23.39 15.15 -62.69
CA ILE A 43 22.18 15.94 -62.40
C ILE A 43 22.42 16.86 -61.19
N VAL A 44 22.10 18.14 -61.32
CA VAL A 44 22.30 19.16 -60.27
C VAL A 44 21.00 19.73 -59.70
N SER A 45 19.86 19.57 -60.38
CA SER A 45 18.56 20.01 -59.85
C SER A 45 17.36 19.24 -60.39
N TYR A 46 16.32 19.17 -59.56
CA TYR A 46 14.97 18.68 -59.89
C TYR A 46 13.97 19.82 -59.67
N SER A 47 13.02 19.96 -60.58
CA SER A 47 11.96 20.96 -60.51
C SER A 47 10.65 20.34 -60.97
N TRP A 48 9.66 20.35 -60.08
CA TRP A 48 8.34 19.79 -60.30
C TRP A 48 7.31 20.89 -60.46
N ASN A 49 6.38 20.69 -61.39
CA ASN A 49 5.13 21.43 -61.48
C ASN A 49 4.00 20.42 -61.51
N PHE A 50 3.08 20.46 -60.54
CA PHE A 50 2.03 19.45 -60.41
C PHE A 50 0.82 19.70 -61.32
N GLY A 51 0.79 20.81 -62.06
CA GLY A 51 -0.27 21.16 -63.00
C GLY A 51 -1.45 21.91 -62.37
N ASP A 52 -1.45 22.11 -61.05
CA ASP A 52 -2.45 22.84 -60.26
C ASP A 52 -1.94 24.20 -59.73
N GLY A 53 -0.71 24.57 -60.09
CA GLY A 53 -0.02 25.77 -59.60
C GLY A 53 1.02 25.48 -58.51
N SER A 54 1.02 24.28 -57.93
CA SER A 54 1.96 23.84 -56.91
C SER A 54 3.28 23.33 -57.53
N THR A 55 4.39 23.47 -56.80
CA THR A 55 5.73 23.08 -57.25
C THR A 55 6.56 22.40 -56.16
N SER A 56 7.57 21.63 -56.53
CA SER A 56 8.53 21.04 -55.59
C SER A 56 9.94 20.94 -56.19
N THR A 57 10.97 20.88 -55.36
CA THR A 57 12.36 20.62 -55.76
C THR A 57 12.91 19.31 -55.20
N SER A 58 12.11 18.58 -54.43
CA SER A 58 12.47 17.25 -53.92
C SER A 58 12.57 16.25 -55.06
N THR A 59 13.45 15.25 -54.93
CA THR A 59 13.61 14.20 -55.95
C THR A 59 12.34 13.37 -56.13
N ASN A 60 11.71 12.95 -55.03
CA ASN A 60 10.50 12.12 -55.01
C ASN A 60 9.43 12.73 -54.08
N PRO A 61 8.67 13.74 -54.53
CA PRO A 61 7.67 14.41 -53.68
C PRO A 61 6.35 13.62 -53.57
N SER A 62 5.59 13.87 -52.51
CA SER A 62 4.15 13.61 -52.44
C SER A 62 3.37 14.90 -52.66
N HIS A 63 2.17 14.80 -53.25
CA HIS A 63 1.28 15.95 -53.50
C HIS A 63 -0.19 15.52 -53.43
N THR A 64 -1.06 16.37 -52.88
CA THR A 64 -2.50 16.11 -52.77
C THR A 64 -3.28 17.04 -53.69
N TYR A 65 -4.08 16.46 -54.58
CA TYR A 65 -4.98 17.20 -55.46
C TYR A 65 -6.36 17.32 -54.81
N SER A 66 -6.70 18.51 -54.30
CA SER A 66 -7.94 18.75 -53.55
C SER A 66 -9.19 18.89 -54.43
N ALA A 67 -9.04 19.16 -55.73
CA ALA A 67 -10.17 19.36 -56.64
C ALA A 67 -10.14 18.34 -57.79
N ALA A 68 -11.33 17.95 -58.25
CA ALA A 68 -11.45 17.13 -59.44
C ALA A 68 -10.90 17.86 -60.67
N GLY A 69 -10.25 17.12 -61.55
CA GLY A 69 -9.59 17.67 -62.72
C GLY A 69 -8.59 16.70 -63.32
N THR A 70 -8.09 17.06 -64.50
CA THR A 70 -6.96 16.38 -65.13
C THR A 70 -5.73 17.26 -65.01
N TYR A 71 -4.75 16.80 -64.23
CA TYR A 71 -3.52 17.53 -63.97
C TYR A 71 -2.36 16.93 -64.75
N THR A 72 -1.47 17.77 -65.25
CA THR A 72 -0.23 17.32 -65.92
C THR A 72 0.96 17.63 -65.03
N ALA A 73 1.42 16.65 -64.27
CA ALA A 73 2.61 16.77 -63.45
C ALA A 73 3.85 16.67 -64.35
N THR A 74 4.72 17.68 -64.30
CA THR A 74 5.93 17.81 -65.12
C THR A 74 7.16 17.86 -64.22
N LEU A 75 8.13 17.00 -64.50
CA LEU A 75 9.47 17.04 -63.94
C LEU A 75 10.42 17.68 -64.96
N THR A 76 11.23 18.64 -64.51
CA THR A 76 12.38 19.18 -65.24
C THR A 76 13.66 18.92 -64.43
N VAL A 77 14.66 18.31 -65.06
CA VAL A 77 15.99 18.08 -64.47
C VAL A 77 17.04 18.90 -65.21
N THR A 78 18.01 19.44 -64.49
CA THR A 78 19.15 20.18 -65.05
C THR A 78 20.45 19.46 -64.71
N ASP A 79 21.37 19.37 -65.67
CA ASP A 79 22.72 18.83 -65.46
C ASP A 79 23.75 19.90 -65.05
N ASN A 80 24.98 19.47 -64.74
CA ASN A 80 26.09 20.36 -64.37
C ASN A 80 26.63 21.21 -65.53
N GLY A 81 26.27 20.90 -66.77
CA GLY A 81 26.54 21.70 -67.97
C GLY A 81 25.45 22.75 -68.28
N GLY A 82 24.34 22.72 -67.52
CA GLY A 82 23.18 23.60 -67.67
C GLY A 82 22.16 23.14 -68.70
N ALA A 83 22.30 21.96 -69.32
CA ALA A 83 21.27 21.41 -70.20
C ALA A 83 20.14 20.76 -69.38
N GLN A 84 18.96 20.69 -69.99
CA GLN A 84 17.73 20.28 -69.32
C GLN A 84 17.00 19.19 -70.08
N ALA A 85 16.31 18.33 -69.32
CA ALA A 85 15.34 17.38 -69.85
C ALA A 85 14.05 17.46 -69.04
N SER A 86 12.92 17.10 -69.65
CA SER A 86 11.63 17.10 -68.97
C SER A 86 10.81 15.86 -69.30
N SER A 87 10.00 15.43 -68.35
CA SER A 87 9.06 14.31 -68.46
C SER A 87 7.74 14.68 -67.80
N ALA A 88 6.62 14.21 -68.33
CA ALA A 88 5.30 14.56 -67.81
C ALA A 88 4.41 13.31 -67.68
N ILE A 89 3.53 13.33 -66.67
CA ILE A 89 2.50 12.31 -66.44
C ILE A 89 1.16 12.99 -66.15
N THR A 90 0.08 12.37 -66.60
CA THR A 90 -1.28 12.85 -66.36
C THR A 90 -1.86 12.18 -65.12
N ILE A 91 -2.43 12.98 -64.22
CA ILE A 91 -3.18 12.55 -63.03
C ILE A 91 -4.65 12.88 -63.25
N SER A 92 -5.52 11.87 -63.15
CA SER A 92 -6.97 12.04 -63.34
C SER A 92 -7.71 11.98 -62.01
N VAL A 93 -8.19 13.13 -61.55
CA VAL A 93 -8.97 13.25 -60.32
C VAL A 93 -10.44 13.41 -60.69
N ALA A 94 -11.28 12.44 -60.32
CA ALA A 94 -12.71 12.47 -60.54
C ALA A 94 -13.41 13.30 -59.44
N ASN A 95 -14.59 13.83 -59.77
CA ASN A 95 -15.52 14.28 -58.74
C ASN A 95 -15.98 13.05 -57.93
N PRO A 96 -16.22 13.18 -56.61
CA PRO A 96 -17.10 12.25 -55.92
C PRO A 96 -18.44 12.22 -56.68
N SER A 97 -18.94 11.03 -56.99
CA SER A 97 -20.16 10.91 -57.80
C SER A 97 -21.37 11.30 -56.95
N SER A 98 -22.34 12.03 -57.51
CA SER A 98 -23.61 12.41 -56.85
C SER A 98 -24.56 11.23 -56.55
N THR A 99 -24.05 10.00 -56.68
CA THR A 99 -24.75 8.72 -56.50
C THR A 99 -23.82 7.66 -55.90
N GLN A 100 -22.58 8.05 -55.56
CA GLN A 100 -21.67 7.18 -54.85
C GLN A 100 -21.95 7.39 -53.37
N ASP A 101 -21.96 6.27 -52.68
CA ASP A 101 -22.26 6.09 -51.27
C ASP A 101 -21.26 5.00 -50.88
N ALA A 102 -20.12 5.41 -50.31
CA ALA A 102 -18.95 4.55 -50.22
C ALA A 102 -19.03 3.57 -49.04
N ASP A 103 -19.66 3.95 -47.94
CA ASP A 103 -19.93 3.11 -46.77
C ASP A 103 -21.32 2.43 -46.84
N ASN A 104 -22.20 2.84 -47.74
CA ASN A 104 -23.54 2.29 -47.96
C ASN A 104 -24.50 2.57 -46.80
N ASP A 105 -24.36 3.73 -46.16
CA ASP A 105 -25.25 4.20 -45.10
C ASP A 105 -26.57 4.78 -45.65
N GLY A 106 -26.58 5.20 -46.92
CA GLY A 106 -27.72 5.79 -47.61
C GLY A 106 -27.59 7.30 -47.87
N LEU A 107 -26.56 7.95 -47.33
CA LEU A 107 -26.09 9.26 -47.75
C LEU A 107 -25.19 9.11 -48.97
N THR A 108 -24.83 10.25 -49.59
CA THR A 108 -23.95 10.22 -50.77
C THR A 108 -22.67 10.95 -50.42
N ASP A 109 -21.54 10.52 -50.99
CA ASP A 109 -20.23 11.14 -50.78
C ASP A 109 -20.27 12.67 -50.99
N GLU A 110 -21.11 13.16 -51.91
CA GLU A 110 -21.27 14.60 -52.17
C GLU A 110 -21.95 15.34 -51.00
N LEU A 111 -22.95 14.74 -50.36
CA LEU A 111 -23.62 15.30 -49.19
C LEU A 111 -22.70 15.24 -47.97
N GLU A 112 -22.05 14.11 -47.74
CA GLU A 112 -21.17 13.92 -46.59
C GLU A 112 -20.01 14.92 -46.60
N ILE A 113 -19.30 15.05 -47.73
CA ILE A 113 -18.23 16.04 -47.91
C ILE A 113 -18.73 17.47 -47.74
N LYS A 114 -19.98 17.74 -48.16
CA LYS A 114 -20.54 19.10 -48.09
C LYS A 114 -20.81 19.55 -46.65
N TYR A 115 -21.18 18.63 -45.77
CA TYR A 115 -21.53 18.95 -44.38
C TYR A 115 -20.49 18.51 -43.35
N GLY A 116 -19.42 17.84 -43.77
CA GLY A 116 -18.26 17.54 -42.93
C GLY A 116 -18.20 16.11 -42.39
N LEU A 117 -19.15 15.26 -42.78
CA LEU A 117 -19.17 13.83 -42.51
C LEU A 117 -18.05 13.11 -43.28
N ASN A 118 -17.75 11.87 -42.88
CA ASN A 118 -16.72 11.04 -43.47
C ASN A 118 -17.30 10.03 -44.48
N PRO A 119 -17.05 10.18 -45.80
CA PRO A 119 -17.60 9.31 -46.85
C PRO A 119 -17.10 7.85 -46.88
N GLN A 120 -16.54 7.37 -45.77
CA GLN A 120 -16.01 6.02 -45.60
C GLN A 120 -16.45 5.43 -44.26
N SER A 121 -17.31 6.13 -43.53
CA SER A 121 -17.78 5.78 -42.20
C SER A 121 -19.27 6.08 -42.14
N ALA A 122 -20.08 5.03 -42.01
CA ALA A 122 -21.53 5.16 -41.87
C ALA A 122 -21.99 5.82 -40.55
N ASP A 123 -21.03 6.23 -39.72
CA ASP A 123 -21.13 6.78 -38.38
C ASP A 123 -19.84 7.62 -38.20
N SER A 124 -19.98 8.94 -38.33
CA SER A 124 -18.88 9.88 -38.48
C SER A 124 -18.26 10.32 -37.14
N ASP A 125 -19.05 10.41 -36.08
CA ASP A 125 -18.61 10.76 -34.73
C ASP A 125 -18.35 9.53 -33.83
N GLY A 126 -18.87 8.37 -34.20
CA GLY A 126 -18.60 7.08 -33.58
C GLY A 126 -19.46 6.79 -32.36
N ASP A 127 -20.64 7.40 -32.25
CA ASP A 127 -21.55 7.24 -31.11
C ASP A 127 -22.38 5.94 -31.19
N GLY A 128 -22.46 5.32 -32.38
CA GLY A 128 -23.20 4.09 -32.65
C GLY A 128 -24.58 4.28 -33.30
N ILE A 129 -24.99 5.52 -33.52
CA ILE A 129 -26.06 5.92 -34.44
C ILE A 129 -25.40 6.19 -35.81
N SER A 130 -26.13 6.00 -36.90
CA SER A 130 -25.56 6.15 -38.25
C SER A 130 -25.91 7.51 -38.82
N ASP A 131 -24.99 8.14 -39.55
CA ASP A 131 -25.17 9.46 -40.16
C ASP A 131 -26.51 9.58 -40.90
N PHE A 132 -26.95 8.53 -41.60
CA PHE A 132 -28.25 8.50 -42.30
C PHE A 132 -29.48 8.64 -41.38
N VAL A 133 -29.43 8.06 -40.18
CA VAL A 133 -30.51 8.14 -39.17
C VAL A 133 -30.60 9.55 -38.61
N GLU A 134 -29.45 10.13 -38.24
CA GLU A 134 -29.34 11.48 -37.68
C GLU A 134 -29.61 12.57 -38.73
N TRP A 135 -29.27 12.29 -39.98
CA TRP A 135 -29.67 13.15 -41.09
C TRP A 135 -31.19 13.25 -41.26
N GLY A 136 -31.91 12.21 -40.87
CA GLY A 136 -33.37 12.13 -40.98
C GLY A 136 -33.91 12.19 -42.41
N SER A 137 -35.22 12.43 -42.53
CA SER A 137 -35.94 12.45 -43.83
C SER A 137 -35.94 13.82 -44.53
N LEU A 138 -35.10 14.78 -44.09
CA LEU A 138 -35.16 16.17 -44.54
C LEU A 138 -34.15 16.49 -45.66
N LEU A 139 -34.41 17.57 -46.40
CA LEU A 139 -33.52 18.06 -47.46
C LEU A 139 -32.27 18.78 -46.89
N THR A 140 -32.21 18.98 -45.58
CA THR A 140 -31.14 19.62 -44.83
C THR A 140 -30.85 18.78 -43.60
N PRO A 141 -29.57 18.69 -43.17
CA PRO A 141 -29.23 18.00 -41.92
C PRO A 141 -29.91 18.69 -40.73
N LEU A 142 -30.18 17.89 -39.69
CA LEU A 142 -30.73 18.37 -38.43
C LEU A 142 -29.60 18.95 -37.56
N ASP A 143 -30.01 19.80 -36.63
CA ASP A 143 -29.22 20.53 -35.63
C ASP A 143 -30.25 20.82 -34.53
N THR A 144 -30.42 19.86 -33.64
CA THR A 144 -31.55 19.75 -32.71
C THR A 144 -31.46 20.80 -31.61
N ASP A 145 -30.29 20.96 -30.99
CA ASP A 145 -30.07 21.95 -29.93
C ASP A 145 -29.75 23.37 -30.46
N GLY A 146 -29.38 23.50 -31.75
CA GLY A 146 -29.10 24.76 -32.42
C GLY A 146 -27.70 25.33 -32.14
N ASP A 147 -26.74 24.52 -31.70
CA ASP A 147 -25.38 24.95 -31.39
C ASP A 147 -24.49 25.16 -32.63
N GLY A 148 -24.92 24.62 -33.78
CA GLY A 148 -24.28 24.74 -35.09
C GLY A 148 -23.39 23.56 -35.47
N ILE A 149 -23.33 22.51 -34.64
CA ILE A 149 -22.98 21.14 -35.01
C ILE A 149 -24.28 20.48 -35.52
N ILE A 150 -24.17 19.55 -36.46
CA ILE A 150 -25.34 18.80 -36.93
C ILE A 150 -25.43 17.52 -36.12
N ASP A 151 -26.63 16.99 -35.90
CA ASP A 151 -26.85 15.81 -35.05
C ASP A 151 -25.87 14.66 -35.40
N ALA A 152 -25.66 14.38 -36.70
CA ALA A 152 -24.71 13.37 -37.20
C ALA A 152 -23.19 13.64 -36.95
N LEU A 153 -22.87 14.66 -36.18
CA LEU A 153 -21.52 15.03 -35.73
C LEU A 153 -21.50 15.46 -34.26
N ASP A 154 -22.64 15.44 -33.59
CA ASP A 154 -22.80 15.83 -32.20
C ASP A 154 -22.82 14.58 -31.32
N LEU A 155 -22.24 14.68 -30.12
CA LEU A 155 -22.23 13.54 -29.18
C LEU A 155 -23.34 13.65 -28.12
N ASP A 156 -24.09 14.75 -28.14
CA ASP A 156 -25.17 15.13 -27.21
C ASP A 156 -26.13 16.06 -27.98
N SER A 157 -26.89 15.50 -28.93
CA SER A 157 -27.62 16.22 -29.98
C SER A 157 -28.75 17.11 -29.46
N ASP A 158 -29.30 16.82 -28.28
CA ASP A 158 -30.33 17.63 -27.62
C ASP A 158 -29.78 18.51 -26.48
N ASN A 159 -28.52 18.31 -26.08
CA ASN A 159 -27.77 19.05 -25.08
C ASN A 159 -28.44 18.98 -23.70
N ASP A 160 -28.89 17.78 -23.32
CA ASP A 160 -29.43 17.45 -22.00
C ASP A 160 -28.34 17.00 -21.01
N GLY A 161 -27.14 16.68 -21.51
CA GLY A 161 -25.97 16.25 -20.74
C GLY A 161 -25.76 14.74 -20.69
N LYS A 162 -26.61 13.95 -21.35
CA LYS A 162 -26.37 12.55 -21.70
C LYS A 162 -25.72 12.51 -23.08
N ALA A 163 -25.21 11.34 -23.46
CA ALA A 163 -24.57 11.19 -24.75
C ALA A 163 -25.46 10.33 -25.64
N ASP A 164 -25.53 10.67 -26.92
CA ASP A 164 -26.35 9.99 -27.92
C ASP A 164 -26.10 8.47 -27.93
N SER A 165 -24.83 8.07 -27.74
CA SER A 165 -24.41 6.67 -27.60
C SER A 165 -25.06 5.88 -26.45
N ILE A 166 -25.53 6.57 -25.41
CA ILE A 166 -26.21 6.00 -24.24
C ILE A 166 -27.71 5.94 -24.47
N GLU A 167 -28.28 6.99 -25.06
CA GLU A 167 -29.72 7.14 -25.28
C GLU A 167 -30.23 6.31 -26.46
N GLY A 168 -29.44 6.30 -27.54
CA GLY A 168 -29.64 5.55 -28.76
C GLY A 168 -30.79 6.04 -29.64
N ALA A 169 -30.92 5.44 -30.83
CA ALA A 169 -31.95 5.77 -31.81
C ALA A 169 -33.34 5.14 -31.54
N GLY A 170 -33.68 4.89 -30.26
CA GLY A 170 -35.00 4.42 -29.83
C GLY A 170 -36.05 5.53 -29.82
N ASP A 171 -37.32 5.17 -29.61
CA ASP A 171 -38.46 6.07 -29.33
C ASP A 171 -39.26 5.37 -28.24
N VAL A 172 -38.85 5.56 -26.99
CA VAL A 172 -39.33 4.73 -25.88
C VAL A 172 -40.70 5.18 -25.37
N ASP A 173 -40.94 6.48 -25.32
CA ASP A 173 -42.21 7.07 -24.88
C ASP A 173 -43.28 7.05 -25.99
N GLY A 174 -42.87 6.88 -27.25
CA GLY A 174 -43.73 6.76 -28.42
C GLY A 174 -44.33 8.09 -28.88
N ASP A 175 -43.75 9.22 -28.50
CA ASP A 175 -44.22 10.55 -28.90
C ASP A 175 -43.78 10.92 -30.34
N GLY A 176 -42.78 10.20 -30.86
CA GLY A 176 -42.24 10.31 -32.21
C GLY A 176 -40.95 11.11 -32.33
N ALA A 177 -40.39 11.62 -31.23
CA ALA A 177 -38.97 11.97 -31.12
C ALA A 177 -38.14 10.70 -30.90
N LEU A 178 -36.88 10.70 -31.34
CA LEU A 178 -35.95 9.61 -31.00
C LEU A 178 -35.18 10.06 -29.76
N ASN A 179 -34.81 9.12 -28.88
CA ASN A 179 -34.24 9.44 -27.57
C ASN A 179 -33.09 10.47 -27.65
N TYR A 180 -32.07 10.23 -28.49
CA TYR A 180 -30.92 11.15 -28.66
C TYR A 180 -31.24 12.58 -29.15
N ILE A 181 -32.47 12.87 -29.58
CA ILE A 181 -32.91 14.21 -30.01
C ILE A 181 -34.09 14.72 -29.16
N ASP A 182 -34.47 14.00 -28.12
CA ASP A 182 -35.65 14.31 -27.32
C ASP A 182 -35.32 15.10 -26.06
N LYS A 183 -35.28 16.43 -26.24
CA LYS A 183 -35.03 17.39 -25.16
C LYS A 183 -35.98 17.29 -23.96
N ASP A 184 -37.17 16.70 -24.15
CA ASP A 184 -38.17 16.60 -23.10
C ASP A 184 -37.94 15.35 -22.21
N ASP A 185 -36.75 14.71 -22.27
CA ASP A 185 -36.30 13.48 -21.55
C ASP A 185 -36.50 13.48 -20.01
N SER A 186 -37.75 13.57 -19.61
CA SER A 186 -38.26 13.19 -18.30
C SER A 186 -38.62 11.70 -18.28
N ASP A 187 -38.25 10.92 -19.31
CA ASP A 187 -38.60 9.52 -19.45
C ASP A 187 -37.74 8.64 -20.38
N GLY A 188 -36.44 8.87 -20.39
CA GLY A 188 -35.45 7.93 -20.87
C GLY A 188 -35.69 6.58 -20.19
N PRO A 189 -35.37 5.46 -20.86
CA PRO A 189 -36.19 4.30 -21.27
C PRO A 189 -37.31 3.73 -20.35
N LEU A 190 -37.72 4.44 -19.32
CA LEU A 190 -38.43 3.98 -18.15
C LEU A 190 -39.40 5.05 -17.63
N GLY A 191 -39.12 6.34 -17.78
CA GLY A 191 -39.83 7.36 -16.98
C GLY A 191 -39.32 7.32 -15.56
N ASP A 192 -38.04 7.59 -15.37
CA ASP A 192 -37.28 7.54 -14.11
C ASP A 192 -36.70 8.95 -13.90
N GLN A 193 -37.37 9.78 -13.09
CA GLN A 193 -37.12 11.22 -13.05
C GLN A 193 -35.96 11.60 -12.10
N ASP A 194 -35.64 10.74 -11.14
CA ASP A 194 -34.55 10.90 -10.17
C ASP A 194 -33.34 10.00 -10.45
N GLU A 195 -33.42 9.17 -11.50
CA GLU A 195 -32.33 8.40 -12.08
C GLU A 195 -31.80 7.29 -11.16
N ASP A 196 -32.68 6.68 -10.36
CA ASP A 196 -32.32 5.57 -9.45
C ASP A 196 -32.39 4.18 -10.13
N GLY A 197 -32.95 4.10 -11.35
CA GLY A 197 -33.12 2.85 -12.09
C GLY A 197 -34.53 2.25 -11.99
N ILE A 198 -35.46 2.90 -11.29
CA ILE A 198 -36.88 2.54 -11.18
C ILE A 198 -37.70 3.56 -11.97
N ASN A 199 -38.71 3.09 -12.72
CA ASN A 199 -39.65 4.04 -13.30
C ASN A 199 -40.64 4.62 -12.29
N ASN A 200 -40.99 5.90 -12.46
CA ASN A 200 -42.07 6.67 -11.86
C ASN A 200 -43.37 5.88 -11.70
N SER A 201 -43.72 5.01 -12.66
CA SER A 201 -44.96 4.22 -12.57
C SER A 201 -44.87 3.10 -11.52
N THR A 202 -43.69 2.51 -11.35
CA THR A 202 -43.35 1.49 -10.36
C THR A 202 -43.22 2.16 -9.00
N GLU A 203 -42.53 3.29 -8.91
CA GLU A 203 -42.40 4.04 -7.68
C GLU A 203 -43.77 4.45 -7.10
N VAL A 204 -44.63 5.07 -7.91
CA VAL A 204 -46.01 5.40 -7.49
C VAL A 204 -46.80 4.16 -7.08
N THR A 205 -46.54 3.01 -7.70
CA THR A 205 -47.22 1.74 -7.36
C THR A 205 -46.80 1.25 -5.97
N TYR A 206 -45.54 1.42 -5.61
CA TYR A 206 -44.95 0.94 -4.35
C TYR A 206 -44.81 2.03 -3.27
N MET A 207 -45.33 3.24 -3.53
CA MET A 207 -45.31 4.39 -2.62
C MET A 207 -43.95 5.07 -2.42
N MET A 208 -42.97 4.74 -3.26
CA MET A 208 -41.73 5.50 -3.44
C MET A 208 -42.04 6.85 -4.12
N ASN A 209 -41.13 7.79 -4.02
CA ASN A 209 -41.29 9.15 -4.50
C ASN A 209 -40.53 9.36 -5.83
N PRO A 210 -41.24 9.57 -6.96
CA PRO A 210 -40.68 9.75 -8.32
C PRO A 210 -39.83 11.01 -8.56
N ASN A 211 -39.30 11.61 -7.51
CA ASN A 211 -38.50 12.82 -7.58
C ASN A 211 -37.36 12.78 -6.56
N LEU A 212 -37.20 11.67 -5.84
CA LEU A 212 -36.17 11.42 -4.86
C LEU A 212 -35.66 10.00 -5.08
N ALA A 213 -34.43 9.88 -5.56
CA ALA A 213 -33.72 8.61 -5.70
C ALA A 213 -33.57 7.85 -4.37
N ASP A 214 -33.86 8.50 -3.24
CA ASP A 214 -33.77 7.99 -1.87
C ASP A 214 -35.03 8.47 -1.14
N SER A 215 -36.05 7.62 -1.10
CA SER A 215 -37.41 7.96 -0.66
C SER A 215 -37.54 8.08 0.85
N ASP A 216 -36.83 7.27 1.63
CA ASP A 216 -36.87 7.29 3.08
C ASP A 216 -35.76 8.17 3.71
N GLY A 217 -34.77 8.55 2.92
CA GLY A 217 -33.71 9.48 3.27
C GLY A 217 -32.61 8.85 4.09
N ASP A 218 -32.44 7.53 4.04
CA ASP A 218 -31.40 6.85 4.78
C ASP A 218 -30.04 6.98 4.10
N GLY A 219 -29.99 7.18 2.78
CA GLY A 219 -28.79 7.41 1.96
C GLY A 219 -28.40 6.28 1.01
N MET A 220 -29.20 5.22 0.92
CA MET A 220 -29.23 4.28 -0.22
C MET A 220 -30.19 4.82 -1.30
N ASP A 221 -30.08 4.31 -2.53
CA ASP A 221 -31.04 4.64 -3.58
C ASP A 221 -32.14 3.57 -3.69
N ASP A 222 -33.39 3.98 -3.92
CA ASP A 222 -34.55 3.09 -3.97
C ASP A 222 -34.29 1.97 -5.01
N GLY A 223 -33.63 2.30 -6.12
CA GLY A 223 -33.22 1.35 -7.16
C GLY A 223 -32.35 0.20 -6.67
N THR A 224 -31.44 0.46 -5.74
CA THR A 224 -30.58 -0.55 -5.11
C THR A 224 -31.40 -1.49 -4.23
N GLU A 225 -32.32 -0.94 -3.45
CA GLU A 225 -33.03 -1.65 -2.38
C GLU A 225 -34.28 -2.36 -2.88
N PHE A 226 -34.93 -1.80 -3.89
CA PHE A 226 -36.12 -2.36 -4.51
C PHE A 226 -35.87 -3.72 -5.18
N GLY A 227 -34.62 -3.96 -5.60
CA GLY A 227 -34.15 -5.19 -6.21
C GLY A 227 -34.81 -5.54 -7.55
N SER A 228 -35.29 -6.78 -7.71
CA SER A 228 -35.75 -7.29 -9.01
C SER A 228 -37.27 -7.44 -9.11
N LEU A 229 -37.87 -6.73 -10.07
CA LEU A 229 -39.27 -6.92 -10.46
C LEU A 229 -39.60 -8.42 -10.68
N PRO A 230 -40.77 -8.91 -10.23
CA PRO A 230 -41.97 -8.15 -9.84
C PRO A 230 -42.23 -8.08 -8.32
N TRP A 231 -41.26 -8.42 -7.47
CA TRP A 231 -41.44 -8.41 -6.01
C TRP A 231 -40.42 -7.45 -5.40
N PRO A 232 -40.86 -6.35 -4.76
CA PRO A 232 -39.95 -5.54 -3.95
C PRO A 232 -39.42 -6.40 -2.79
N LEU A 233 -38.20 -6.11 -2.34
CA LEU A 233 -37.64 -6.73 -1.14
C LEU A 233 -38.34 -6.19 0.11
N ASP A 234 -38.34 -7.02 1.15
CA ASP A 234 -38.91 -6.82 2.49
C ASP A 234 -38.14 -7.83 3.37
N SER A 235 -36.90 -7.46 3.70
CA SER A 235 -35.85 -8.36 4.18
C SER A 235 -36.13 -8.84 5.61
N ASP A 236 -36.60 -7.96 6.50
CA ASP A 236 -37.00 -8.31 7.86
C ASP A 236 -38.44 -8.87 7.97
N GLY A 237 -39.27 -8.65 6.95
CA GLY A 237 -40.65 -9.13 6.88
C GLY A 237 -41.64 -8.30 7.72
N ASP A 238 -41.34 -7.05 8.06
CA ASP A 238 -42.22 -6.17 8.83
C ASP A 238 -43.35 -5.56 8.00
N GLY A 239 -43.23 -5.62 6.67
CA GLY A 239 -44.21 -5.16 5.68
C GLY A 239 -44.00 -3.74 5.16
N ILE A 240 -42.89 -3.09 5.50
CA ILE A 240 -42.26 -2.02 4.74
C ILE A 240 -41.32 -2.69 3.71
N ILE A 241 -41.13 -2.06 2.56
CA ILE A 241 -40.17 -2.59 1.57
C ILE A 241 -38.82 -1.96 1.84
N ASP A 242 -37.72 -2.65 1.53
CA ASP A 242 -36.37 -2.17 1.82
C ASP A 242 -36.15 -0.72 1.32
N ALA A 243 -36.59 -0.38 0.11
CA ALA A 243 -36.53 0.98 -0.46
C ALA A 243 -37.39 2.06 0.27
N LEU A 244 -38.03 1.73 1.38
CA LEU A 244 -38.80 2.62 2.25
C LEU A 244 -38.53 2.36 3.73
N ASP A 245 -37.57 1.48 4.04
CA ASP A 245 -37.19 1.07 5.38
C ASP A 245 -35.76 1.49 5.69
N THR A 246 -35.59 2.25 6.77
CA THR A 246 -34.29 2.83 7.14
C THR A 246 -33.37 1.85 7.87
N ASP A 247 -33.83 0.62 8.09
CA ASP A 247 -33.23 -0.48 8.87
C ASP A 247 -33.81 -1.82 8.33
N SER A 248 -33.45 -2.17 7.10
CA SER A 248 -34.08 -3.24 6.28
C SER A 248 -33.98 -4.64 6.87
N ASP A 249 -33.05 -4.90 7.78
CA ASP A 249 -32.87 -6.18 8.46
C ASP A 249 -33.29 -6.16 9.95
N ASN A 250 -33.55 -4.95 10.50
CA ASN A 250 -34.04 -4.66 11.85
C ASN A 250 -33.07 -5.08 12.96
N ASP A 251 -31.77 -4.97 12.69
CA ASP A 251 -30.72 -5.24 13.67
C ASP A 251 -30.47 -4.03 14.62
N GLY A 252 -31.02 -2.86 14.26
CA GLY A 252 -30.94 -1.61 15.01
C GLY A 252 -29.85 -0.65 14.54
N HIS A 253 -29.16 -0.97 13.46
CA HIS A 253 -28.37 -0.06 12.66
C HIS A 253 -29.24 0.53 11.53
N SER A 254 -28.65 1.25 10.59
CA SER A 254 -29.42 1.84 9.49
C SER A 254 -28.66 1.53 8.23
N ASP A 255 -29.36 1.26 7.14
CA ASP A 255 -28.80 0.65 5.94
C ASP A 255 -27.57 1.41 5.44
N LYS A 256 -27.62 2.74 5.46
CA LYS A 256 -26.46 3.59 5.13
C LYS A 256 -25.21 3.35 5.95
N ASP A 257 -25.34 3.15 7.26
CA ASP A 257 -24.19 2.97 8.15
C ASP A 257 -23.54 1.60 7.90
N GLU A 258 -24.31 0.60 7.43
CA GLU A 258 -23.86 -0.76 7.10
C GLU A 258 -23.31 -0.88 5.67
N GLY A 259 -23.96 -0.19 4.72
CA GLY A 259 -23.55 -0.05 3.33
C GLY A 259 -23.75 -1.29 2.45
N MET A 260 -23.48 -1.13 1.14
CA MET A 260 -23.67 -2.18 0.12
C MET A 260 -22.58 -3.27 0.09
N GLY A 261 -21.73 -3.34 1.12
CA GLY A 261 -20.67 -4.35 1.20
C GLY A 261 -21.25 -5.75 1.41
N ASP A 262 -20.45 -6.78 1.20
CA ASP A 262 -20.75 -8.18 1.53
C ASP A 262 -19.47 -8.71 2.19
N VAL A 263 -19.37 -8.51 3.51
CA VAL A 263 -18.11 -8.72 4.25
C VAL A 263 -17.84 -10.21 4.46
N ASP A 264 -18.88 -10.99 4.69
CA ASP A 264 -18.79 -12.43 4.96
C ASP A 264 -18.74 -13.28 3.68
N GLY A 265 -19.14 -12.70 2.54
CA GLY A 265 -19.13 -13.32 1.22
C GLY A 265 -20.22 -14.36 1.03
N ASP A 266 -21.30 -14.33 1.81
CA ASP A 266 -22.44 -15.23 1.68
C ASP A 266 -23.39 -14.83 0.52
N GLY A 267 -23.25 -13.59 0.06
CA GLY A 267 -23.98 -13.02 -1.06
C GLY A 267 -25.14 -12.10 -0.67
N ALA A 268 -25.39 -11.87 0.61
CA ALA A 268 -26.24 -10.80 1.12
C ALA A 268 -25.40 -9.53 1.34
N PRO A 269 -25.81 -8.37 0.82
CA PRO A 269 -25.26 -7.10 1.25
C PRO A 269 -25.54 -6.83 2.74
N ASN A 270 -24.62 -6.15 3.43
CA ASN A 270 -24.69 -5.93 4.88
C ASN A 270 -26.04 -5.33 5.31
N TYR A 271 -26.55 -4.32 4.59
CA TYR A 271 -27.80 -3.63 4.94
C TYR A 271 -29.08 -4.50 4.92
N ILE A 272 -29.01 -5.74 4.41
CA ILE A 272 -30.11 -6.71 4.46
C ILE A 272 -29.72 -7.99 5.20
N ASP A 273 -28.56 -8.01 5.86
CA ASP A 273 -28.00 -9.18 6.50
C ASP A 273 -28.20 -9.19 8.02
N GLN A 274 -29.24 -9.92 8.44
CA GLN A 274 -29.61 -10.12 9.85
C GLN A 274 -28.50 -10.65 10.78
N ASP A 275 -27.39 -11.16 10.24
CA ASP A 275 -26.22 -11.57 10.99
C ASP A 275 -25.04 -10.61 10.78
N ASP A 276 -25.24 -9.30 10.98
CA ASP A 276 -24.19 -8.27 10.99
C ASP A 276 -23.12 -8.47 12.09
N THR A 277 -22.93 -9.68 12.65
CA THR A 277 -21.80 -9.94 13.55
C THR A 277 -20.44 -9.80 12.87
N ASP A 278 -20.37 -9.94 11.54
CA ASP A 278 -19.15 -9.81 10.76
C ASP A 278 -19.15 -8.67 9.72
N GLY A 279 -20.23 -7.92 9.57
CA GLY A 279 -20.24 -6.70 8.77
C GLY A 279 -19.57 -5.50 9.47
N PRO A 280 -19.57 -4.30 8.86
CA PRO A 280 -18.74 -3.18 9.31
C PRO A 280 -19.08 -2.70 10.73
N LEU A 281 -20.33 -2.82 11.17
CA LEU A 281 -20.79 -2.41 12.49
C LEU A 281 -20.87 -3.57 13.50
N GLY A 282 -20.72 -4.80 13.02
CA GLY A 282 -20.51 -6.00 13.82
C GLY A 282 -19.32 -5.98 14.75
N ASP A 283 -19.34 -6.86 15.75
CA ASP A 283 -18.28 -7.11 16.75
C ASP A 283 -17.89 -8.58 16.66
N GLN A 284 -17.04 -8.91 15.67
CA GLN A 284 -16.80 -10.28 15.23
C GLN A 284 -16.06 -11.12 16.26
N ASP A 285 -15.19 -10.51 17.06
CA ASP A 285 -14.44 -11.19 18.11
C ASP A 285 -15.06 -11.03 19.51
N GLY A 286 -16.06 -10.15 19.66
CA GLY A 286 -16.82 -9.93 20.88
C GLY A 286 -16.07 -9.12 21.93
N ASP A 287 -15.08 -8.32 21.54
CA ASP A 287 -14.27 -7.50 22.44
C ASP A 287 -14.93 -6.15 22.80
N GLY A 288 -16.02 -5.81 22.10
CA GLY A 288 -16.82 -4.61 22.32
C GLY A 288 -16.48 -3.45 21.37
N PHE A 289 -15.65 -3.69 20.35
CA PHE A 289 -15.40 -2.77 19.26
C PHE A 289 -16.01 -3.28 17.96
N THR A 290 -16.47 -2.35 17.13
CA THR A 290 -17.02 -2.74 15.82
C THR A 290 -15.88 -3.00 14.84
N ASN A 291 -16.08 -3.88 13.87
CA ASN A 291 -15.09 -4.24 12.85
C ASN A 291 -14.53 -3.00 12.10
N ILE A 292 -15.36 -1.98 11.84
CA ILE A 292 -14.92 -0.72 11.22
C ILE A 292 -14.07 0.15 12.16
N GLN A 293 -14.37 0.17 13.46
CA GLN A 293 -13.58 0.90 14.46
C GLN A 293 -12.18 0.32 14.54
N GLU A 294 -12.07 -1.00 14.61
CA GLU A 294 -10.80 -1.71 14.64
C GLU A 294 -9.99 -1.52 13.35
N THR A 295 -10.63 -1.75 12.20
CA THR A 295 -9.97 -1.58 10.90
C THR A 295 -9.51 -0.15 10.67
N SER A 296 -10.24 0.85 11.19
CA SER A 296 -9.90 2.28 11.03
C SER A 296 -8.61 2.69 11.75
N ILE A 297 -8.23 1.96 12.79
CA ILE A 297 -7.03 2.21 13.61
C ILE A 297 -5.97 1.11 13.44
N GLY A 298 -6.22 0.14 12.56
CA GLY A 298 -5.26 -0.90 12.17
C GLY A 298 -5.28 -2.17 13.01
N LEU A 299 -6.26 -2.32 13.91
CA LEU A 299 -6.51 -3.56 14.64
C LEU A 299 -7.11 -4.64 13.73
N ASN A 300 -7.13 -5.87 14.22
CA ASN A 300 -7.65 -7.03 13.51
C ASN A 300 -9.02 -7.45 14.08
N PRO A 301 -10.13 -7.22 13.34
CA PRO A 301 -11.49 -7.52 13.79
C PRO A 301 -11.81 -8.97 14.18
N ASN A 302 -10.89 -9.89 13.89
CA ASN A 302 -11.08 -11.31 14.20
C ASN A 302 -10.35 -11.75 15.47
N LEU A 303 -9.64 -10.84 16.15
CA LEU A 303 -8.78 -11.15 17.27
C LEU A 303 -8.95 -10.11 18.37
N THR A 304 -9.41 -10.57 19.54
CA THR A 304 -9.54 -9.74 20.75
C THR A 304 -8.21 -9.15 21.28
N ASP A 305 -7.11 -9.50 20.62
CA ASP A 305 -5.70 -9.24 20.95
C ASP A 305 -4.94 -9.26 19.61
N SER A 306 -4.81 -8.09 19.00
CA SER A 306 -4.36 -7.91 17.62
C SER A 306 -2.87 -8.21 17.43
N ASP A 307 -2.02 -7.84 18.39
CA ASP A 307 -0.57 -8.08 18.35
C ASP A 307 -0.15 -9.41 19.00
N GLN A 308 -1.09 -10.08 19.68
CA GLN A 308 -0.94 -11.37 20.33
C GLN A 308 0.10 -11.37 21.46
N ASP A 309 0.24 -10.25 22.16
CA ASP A 309 1.11 -10.14 23.32
C ASP A 309 0.48 -10.78 24.59
N GLY A 310 -0.85 -10.96 24.60
CA GLY A 310 -1.63 -11.53 25.69
C GLY A 310 -2.47 -10.52 26.49
N ILE A 311 -2.55 -9.27 26.07
CA ILE A 311 -3.43 -8.20 26.54
C ILE A 311 -4.45 -7.92 25.44
N THR A 312 -5.69 -7.56 25.81
CA THR A 312 -6.73 -7.34 24.80
C THR A 312 -6.71 -5.91 24.29
N ASP A 313 -7.10 -5.70 23.04
CA ASP A 313 -7.14 -4.38 22.40
C ASP A 313 -7.94 -3.38 23.24
N SER A 314 -9.08 -3.84 23.78
CA SER A 314 -9.93 -3.06 24.70
C SER A 314 -9.27 -2.62 26.01
N GLU A 315 -8.21 -3.30 26.46
CA GLU A 315 -7.42 -2.94 27.64
C GLU A 315 -6.29 -1.94 27.33
N GLU A 316 -5.96 -1.74 26.05
CA GLU A 316 -4.77 -1.00 25.61
C GLU A 316 -5.07 0.26 24.83
N ILE A 317 -6.15 0.24 24.05
CA ILE A 317 -6.54 1.34 23.17
C ILE A 317 -6.74 2.67 23.91
N GLY A 318 -7.15 2.60 25.18
CA GLY A 318 -7.48 3.76 26.01
C GLY A 318 -8.74 4.48 25.52
N ASN A 319 -8.58 5.40 24.56
CA ASN A 319 -9.69 6.13 23.92
C ASN A 319 -9.69 5.85 22.43
N MET A 320 -10.72 5.19 21.92
CA MET A 320 -10.85 4.86 20.50
C MET A 320 -10.77 6.06 19.54
N ASN A 321 -11.24 7.25 19.96
CA ASN A 321 -11.14 8.47 19.13
C ASN A 321 -9.74 9.12 19.16
N SER A 322 -8.85 8.61 20.00
CA SER A 322 -7.47 9.04 20.15
C SER A 322 -6.67 7.90 20.77
N PRO A 323 -6.39 6.82 20.01
CA PRO A 323 -5.69 5.66 20.53
C PRO A 323 -4.38 6.07 21.21
N GLU A 324 -4.08 5.44 22.34
CA GLU A 324 -2.85 5.73 23.07
C GLU A 324 -1.65 5.11 22.35
N ASP A 325 -0.63 5.93 22.11
CA ASP A 325 0.71 5.59 21.64
C ASP A 325 1.67 6.19 22.68
N THR A 326 2.29 5.32 23.48
CA THR A 326 3.00 5.74 24.70
C THR A 326 4.41 6.25 24.40
N ASP A 327 5.14 5.59 23.50
CA ASP A 327 6.52 5.95 23.15
C ASP A 327 6.62 6.92 21.95
N GLU A 328 5.47 7.25 21.34
CA GLU A 328 5.31 8.14 20.18
C GLU A 328 6.05 7.63 18.93
N ASP A 329 6.22 6.32 18.77
CA ASP A 329 6.87 5.72 17.60
C ASP A 329 5.94 5.60 16.38
N GLY A 330 4.64 5.83 16.57
CA GLY A 330 3.60 5.78 15.56
C GLY A 330 2.86 4.45 15.48
N ILE A 331 3.15 3.51 16.36
CA ILE A 331 2.37 2.29 16.60
C ILE A 331 1.54 2.53 17.88
N ILE A 332 0.25 2.23 17.82
CA ILE A 332 -0.61 2.35 19.01
C ILE A 332 -0.31 1.20 19.97
N ASN A 333 -0.50 1.40 21.27
CA ASN A 333 -0.20 0.38 22.29
C ASN A 333 -0.87 -0.97 22.00
N ALA A 334 -2.10 -0.99 21.47
CA ALA A 334 -2.82 -2.24 21.12
C ALA A 334 -2.23 -2.98 19.89
N LEU A 335 -1.21 -2.42 19.25
CA LEU A 335 -0.43 -3.03 18.16
C LEU A 335 1.05 -3.14 18.51
N ASP A 336 1.44 -2.76 19.73
CA ASP A 336 2.82 -2.70 20.19
C ASP A 336 3.04 -3.61 21.41
N PRO A 337 3.76 -4.73 21.24
CA PRO A 337 4.04 -5.65 22.34
C PRO A 337 4.95 -5.10 23.46
N ASP A 338 5.49 -3.89 23.31
CA ASP A 338 6.39 -3.18 24.25
C ASP A 338 6.09 -1.67 24.18
N SER A 339 4.93 -1.26 24.71
CA SER A 339 4.31 0.06 24.51
C SER A 339 5.21 1.25 24.88
N ASP A 340 6.11 1.09 25.87
CA ASP A 340 7.03 2.14 26.31
C ASP A 340 8.47 1.96 25.80
N ASN A 341 8.70 0.88 25.04
CA ASN A 341 9.93 0.56 24.34
C ASN A 341 11.16 0.52 25.27
N ASP A 342 10.95 0.09 26.51
CA ASP A 342 12.00 -0.06 27.50
C ASP A 342 12.80 -1.37 27.32
N GLY A 343 12.28 -2.27 26.48
CA GLY A 343 12.85 -3.56 26.13
C GLY A 343 12.30 -4.73 26.95
N ILE A 344 11.17 -4.56 27.62
CA ILE A 344 10.40 -5.58 28.34
C ILE A 344 8.99 -5.60 27.75
N PRO A 345 8.50 -6.75 27.24
CA PRO A 345 7.14 -6.80 26.69
C PRO A 345 6.07 -6.55 27.75
N ASP A 346 4.99 -5.86 27.38
CA ASP A 346 3.90 -5.41 28.27
C ASP A 346 3.30 -6.56 29.11
N ILE A 347 3.16 -7.75 28.51
CA ILE A 347 2.68 -8.96 29.20
C ILE A 347 3.57 -9.43 30.36
N GLU A 348 4.87 -9.12 30.33
CA GLU A 348 5.81 -9.43 31.41
C GLU A 348 5.82 -8.35 32.51
N GLU A 349 5.10 -7.25 32.30
CA GLU A 349 5.05 -6.08 33.16
C GLU A 349 3.82 -6.02 34.07
N SER A 350 3.84 -5.06 34.99
CA SER A 350 2.79 -4.87 35.98
C SER A 350 1.70 -3.95 35.44
N ARG A 351 0.44 -4.39 35.55
CA ARG A 351 -0.74 -3.52 35.33
C ARG A 351 -0.92 -2.45 36.43
N GLU A 352 -0.20 -2.55 37.54
CA GLU A 352 -0.21 -1.57 38.64
C GLU A 352 0.95 -0.58 38.49
N ASP A 353 0.70 0.69 38.83
CA ASP A 353 1.72 1.75 39.04
C ASP A 353 2.48 1.47 40.34
N MET A 354 3.68 0.90 40.24
CA MET A 354 4.47 0.50 41.41
C MET A 354 5.21 1.66 42.08
N ASP A 355 5.53 2.73 41.35
CA ASP A 355 6.32 3.84 41.87
C ASP A 355 5.50 5.07 42.29
N GLY A 356 4.20 5.05 41.97
CA GLY A 356 3.17 5.98 42.41
C GLY A 356 3.17 7.29 41.62
N ASN A 357 3.70 7.30 40.40
CA ASN A 357 3.76 8.47 39.53
C ASN A 357 2.47 8.70 38.72
N GLY A 358 1.54 7.75 38.76
CA GLY A 358 0.25 7.77 38.06
C GLY A 358 0.24 7.10 36.68
N ILE A 359 1.34 6.46 36.26
CA ILE A 359 1.50 5.75 35.00
C ILE A 359 1.64 4.25 35.32
N PRO A 360 0.82 3.35 34.75
CA PRO A 360 1.02 1.91 34.90
C PRO A 360 2.39 1.49 34.36
N ASP A 361 3.03 0.50 34.99
CA ASP A 361 4.41 0.13 34.65
C ASP A 361 4.58 -0.20 33.15
N ARG A 362 3.62 -0.87 32.51
CA ARG A 362 3.60 -1.19 31.04
C ARG A 362 3.56 0.02 30.09
N LYS A 363 3.54 1.24 30.63
CA LYS A 363 3.48 2.50 29.89
C LYS A 363 4.52 3.50 30.41
N ASP A 364 5.48 3.03 31.19
CA ASP A 364 6.41 3.87 31.95
C ASP A 364 7.87 3.52 31.64
N GLU A 365 8.41 4.21 30.62
CA GLU A 365 9.81 4.13 30.18
C GLU A 365 10.85 4.31 31.32
N THR A 366 10.44 4.87 32.47
CA THR A 366 11.31 5.11 33.63
C THR A 366 11.40 3.92 34.59
N ILE A 367 10.65 2.85 34.31
CA ILE A 367 10.59 1.63 35.07
C ILE A 367 10.84 0.42 34.17
N ALA A 368 12.13 0.11 33.93
CA ALA A 368 12.57 -1.24 33.54
C ALA A 368 12.24 -2.27 34.62
N SER A 369 10.98 -2.69 34.61
CA SER A 369 10.31 -3.51 35.60
C SER A 369 10.52 -4.97 35.24
N PHE A 370 11.78 -5.44 35.24
CA PHE A 370 11.95 -6.89 35.37
C PHE A 370 11.50 -7.28 36.78
N VAL A 371 10.21 -7.62 36.94
CA VAL A 371 9.70 -8.33 38.11
C VAL A 371 10.18 -9.77 38.04
N GLY A 372 11.50 -9.95 38.07
CA GLY A 372 12.10 -11.15 38.61
C GLY A 372 11.73 -11.20 40.09
N LYS A 373 10.55 -11.73 40.41
CA LYS A 373 10.08 -11.97 41.79
C LYS A 373 11.07 -12.91 42.49
N ILE A 374 12.11 -12.36 43.13
CA ILE A 374 12.99 -13.12 44.03
C ILE A 374 12.35 -13.11 45.43
N GLY A 375 11.20 -13.77 45.54
CA GLY A 375 10.38 -13.71 46.75
C GLY A 375 9.71 -12.34 46.94
N LYS A 376 10.10 -11.57 47.98
CA LYS A 376 9.47 -10.28 48.39
C LYS A 376 10.35 -9.05 48.14
N MET A 377 11.23 -9.11 47.15
CA MET A 377 12.20 -8.06 46.84
C MET A 377 12.15 -7.76 45.35
N ALA A 378 12.33 -6.49 44.99
CA ALA A 378 12.45 -5.98 43.64
C ALA A 378 13.78 -5.24 43.46
N LEU A 379 14.26 -5.19 42.23
CA LEU A 379 15.51 -4.54 41.84
C LEU A 379 15.20 -3.52 40.74
N LYS A 380 15.63 -2.26 40.89
CA LYS A 380 15.49 -1.19 39.90
C LYS A 380 16.87 -0.68 39.50
N VAL A 381 17.10 -0.42 38.21
CA VAL A 381 18.32 0.23 37.70
C VAL A 381 17.94 1.59 37.12
N GLY A 382 18.66 2.64 37.52
CA GLY A 382 18.27 4.01 37.19
C GLY A 382 18.80 4.54 35.85
N ARG A 383 18.78 3.76 34.76
CA ARG A 383 19.18 4.25 33.43
C ARG A 383 18.63 3.40 32.27
N ASN A 384 18.09 4.07 31.25
CA ASN A 384 17.68 3.50 29.95
C ASN A 384 18.85 2.74 29.30
N GLY A 385 18.58 1.50 28.91
CA GLY A 385 19.53 0.58 28.26
C GLY A 385 20.40 -0.28 29.18
N CYS A 386 20.41 -0.08 30.50
CA CYS A 386 21.12 -0.98 31.43
C CYS A 386 20.13 -1.92 32.14
N ARG A 387 20.21 -3.20 31.82
CA ARG A 387 19.26 -4.22 32.33
C ARG A 387 19.87 -5.20 33.32
N ILE A 388 19.03 -5.70 34.22
CA ILE A 388 19.34 -6.82 35.10
C ILE A 388 18.90 -8.11 34.42
N THR A 389 19.85 -8.94 34.00
CA THR A 389 19.52 -10.16 33.23
C THR A 389 19.48 -11.44 34.08
N ASP A 390 19.88 -11.37 35.34
CA ASP A 390 19.94 -12.51 36.26
C ASP A 390 19.95 -11.96 37.68
N ALA A 391 19.09 -12.46 38.55
CA ALA A 391 19.14 -12.09 39.96
C ALA A 391 18.62 -13.21 40.88
N ALA A 392 19.31 -13.42 42.00
CA ALA A 392 19.02 -14.50 42.95
C ALA A 392 19.32 -14.09 44.40
N PHE A 393 18.53 -14.60 45.34
CA PHE A 393 18.76 -14.47 46.77
C PHE A 393 19.47 -15.71 47.31
N ILE A 394 20.54 -15.50 48.07
CA ILE A 394 21.41 -16.54 48.62
C ILE A 394 21.17 -16.58 50.13
N PRO A 395 20.32 -17.46 50.66
CA PRO A 395 19.87 -17.41 52.05
C PRO A 395 20.97 -17.70 53.10
N ASP A 396 21.99 -18.49 52.78
CA ASP A 396 23.08 -18.89 53.68
C ASP A 396 24.46 -18.83 52.99
N ALA A 397 25.00 -17.61 52.82
CA ALA A 397 26.30 -17.44 52.18
C ALA A 397 27.46 -17.95 53.06
N ILE A 398 28.30 -18.86 52.56
CA ILE A 398 29.54 -19.28 53.24
C ILE A 398 30.72 -18.69 52.47
N LEU A 399 31.58 -17.95 53.18
CA LEU A 399 32.76 -17.33 52.57
C LEU A 399 34.02 -18.15 52.85
N THR A 400 34.75 -18.45 51.78
CA THR A 400 36.06 -19.10 51.86
C THR A 400 37.10 -18.35 51.06
N GLU A 401 38.16 -17.87 51.72
CA GLU A 401 39.39 -17.40 51.08
C GLU A 401 40.46 -18.50 51.19
N ARG A 402 41.29 -18.66 50.16
CA ARG A 402 42.25 -19.78 50.02
C ARG A 402 43.29 -19.89 51.15
N TRP A 403 43.42 -18.86 51.99
CA TRP A 403 44.41 -18.77 53.08
C TRP A 403 43.83 -18.25 54.40
N LYS A 404 42.49 -18.17 54.54
CA LYS A 404 41.83 -17.84 55.81
C LYS A 404 40.78 -18.90 56.17
N PRO A 405 40.44 -19.06 57.46
CA PRO A 405 39.36 -19.96 57.86
C PRO A 405 38.05 -19.58 57.19
N SER A 406 37.30 -20.56 56.71
CA SER A 406 35.93 -20.40 56.22
C SER A 406 35.07 -19.68 57.26
N VAL A 407 34.48 -18.55 56.90
CA VAL A 407 33.54 -17.84 57.78
C VAL A 407 32.13 -18.09 57.25
N PRO A 408 31.33 -18.96 57.88
CA PRO A 408 29.91 -19.06 57.56
C PRO A 408 29.24 -17.75 57.95
N LEU A 409 28.70 -17.03 56.96
CA LEU A 409 27.86 -15.88 57.23
C LEU A 409 26.44 -16.39 57.50
N ARG A 410 25.87 -16.04 58.65
CA ARG A 410 24.44 -16.34 58.96
C ARG A 410 23.50 -15.33 58.28
N TYR A 411 23.82 -14.90 57.07
CA TYR A 411 23.16 -13.78 56.42
C TYR A 411 22.88 -14.11 54.95
N GLY A 412 21.70 -13.68 54.50
CA GLY A 412 21.32 -13.76 53.10
C GLY A 412 22.05 -12.72 52.25
N GLY A 413 22.53 -13.11 51.07
CA GLY A 413 23.14 -12.24 50.06
C GLY A 413 22.20 -12.05 48.87
N LEU A 414 22.33 -10.93 48.17
CA LEU A 414 21.66 -10.70 46.89
C LEU A 414 22.73 -10.68 45.80
N GLN A 415 22.49 -11.44 44.74
CA GLN A 415 23.38 -11.56 43.60
C GLN A 415 22.59 -11.18 42.36
N PHE A 416 23.17 -10.36 41.49
CA PHE A 416 22.56 -9.98 40.23
C PHE A 416 23.63 -9.67 39.17
N LYS A 417 23.25 -9.77 37.90
CA LYS A 417 24.07 -9.36 36.75
C LYS A 417 23.54 -8.08 36.15
N LEU A 418 24.45 -7.20 35.78
CA LEU A 418 24.16 -6.01 34.99
C LEU A 418 24.77 -6.19 33.60
N ARG A 419 24.05 -5.77 32.58
CA ARG A 419 24.53 -5.71 31.19
C ARG A 419 24.52 -4.27 30.69
N ASP A 420 25.24 -4.03 29.60
CA ASP A 420 25.09 -2.82 28.78
C ASP A 420 25.51 -1.52 29.51
N ILE A 421 26.58 -1.58 30.32
CA ILE A 421 27.23 -0.41 30.98
C ILE A 421 28.47 -0.01 30.16
N ASN A 422 28.63 1.26 29.80
CA ASN A 422 29.85 1.71 29.11
C ASN A 422 30.98 2.01 30.10
N VAL A 423 32.22 1.90 29.60
CA VAL A 423 33.44 2.08 30.37
C VAL A 423 33.57 3.49 30.94
N GLY A 424 33.80 3.58 32.25
CA GLY A 424 33.95 4.84 32.99
C GLY A 424 32.64 5.47 33.45
N GLU A 425 31.49 4.82 33.21
CA GLU A 425 30.19 5.31 33.65
C GLU A 425 29.79 4.75 35.03
N THR A 426 28.89 5.48 35.70
CA THR A 426 28.33 5.07 36.99
C THR A 426 26.85 4.75 36.85
N VAL A 427 26.41 3.58 37.31
CA VAL A 427 25.00 3.16 37.34
C VAL A 427 24.48 3.11 38.77
N THR A 428 23.24 3.56 39.00
CA THR A 428 22.59 3.45 40.31
C THR A 428 21.67 2.24 40.31
N VAL A 429 21.87 1.35 41.27
CA VAL A 429 21.01 0.19 41.52
C VAL A 429 20.23 0.43 42.80
N GLN A 430 18.93 0.20 42.75
CA GLN A 430 18.03 0.26 43.88
C GLN A 430 17.52 -1.15 44.22
N VAL A 431 17.62 -1.52 45.49
CA VAL A 431 17.04 -2.74 46.05
C VAL A 431 15.82 -2.34 46.87
N ILE A 432 14.66 -2.83 46.48
CA ILE A 432 13.37 -2.57 47.12
C ILE A 432 12.93 -3.84 47.82
N ILE A 433 12.49 -3.75 49.08
CA ILE A 433 11.98 -4.91 49.82
C ILE A 433 10.61 -4.59 50.42
N GLY A 434 9.76 -5.58 50.69
CA GLY A 434 8.43 -5.35 51.30
C GLY A 434 8.42 -4.85 52.76
N ARG A 435 9.52 -4.29 53.28
CA ARG A 435 9.65 -3.75 54.65
C ARG A 435 10.75 -2.68 54.71
N ASN A 436 10.77 -1.84 55.75
CA ASN A 436 11.84 -0.86 55.88
C ASN A 436 13.21 -1.50 56.22
N PHE A 437 14.26 -1.02 55.56
CA PHE A 437 15.63 -1.31 55.93
C PHE A 437 15.95 -0.74 57.32
N LYS A 438 16.81 -1.44 58.07
CA LYS A 438 17.18 -1.01 59.42
C LYS A 438 18.20 0.11 59.39
N LYS A 439 17.86 1.22 60.07
CA LYS A 439 18.73 2.37 60.28
C LYS A 439 20.08 1.94 60.89
N ASN A 440 21.19 2.46 60.35
CA ASN A 440 22.58 2.16 60.75
C ASN A 440 23.11 0.76 60.39
N SER A 441 22.49 0.06 59.43
CA SER A 441 23.08 -1.18 58.88
C SER A 441 24.28 -0.86 57.99
N GLN A 442 25.26 -1.78 57.95
CA GLN A 442 26.42 -1.66 57.06
C GLN A 442 26.30 -2.65 55.90
N TYR A 443 26.63 -2.16 54.71
CA TYR A 443 26.47 -2.88 53.44
C TYR A 443 27.82 -3.08 52.79
N TRP A 444 28.02 -4.25 52.20
CA TRP A 444 29.33 -4.67 51.68
C TRP A 444 29.18 -5.24 50.27
N LYS A 445 30.04 -4.80 49.36
CA LYS A 445 30.23 -5.37 48.03
C LYS A 445 31.42 -6.31 48.08
N TYR A 446 31.30 -7.48 47.45
CA TYR A 446 32.42 -8.37 47.21
C TYR A 446 32.94 -8.18 45.78
N ASP A 447 34.25 -7.96 45.69
CA ASP A 447 35.01 -7.98 44.45
C ASP A 447 36.01 -9.17 44.48
N PRO A 448 36.10 -10.02 43.44
CA PRO A 448 37.02 -11.16 43.43
C PRO A 448 38.50 -10.79 43.58
N ASN A 449 38.89 -9.59 43.14
CA ASN A 449 40.27 -9.11 43.09
C ASN A 449 40.62 -8.24 44.30
N ILE A 450 39.67 -7.48 44.82
CA ILE A 450 39.88 -6.49 45.91
C ILE A 450 39.32 -6.99 47.25
N GLY A 451 38.43 -7.98 47.23
CA GLY A 451 37.74 -8.48 48.42
C GLY A 451 36.55 -7.59 48.82
N TYR A 452 36.21 -7.60 50.11
CA TYR A 452 35.04 -6.88 50.62
C TYR A 452 35.31 -5.39 50.83
N THR A 453 34.52 -4.54 50.17
CA THR A 453 34.49 -3.10 50.40
C THR A 453 33.15 -2.69 50.99
N GLN A 454 33.18 -1.79 51.98
CA GLN A 454 31.95 -1.23 52.54
C GLN A 454 31.38 -0.24 51.52
N VAL A 455 30.11 -0.37 51.18
CA VAL A 455 29.41 0.52 50.26
C VAL A 455 28.63 1.56 51.06
N ASP A 456 28.79 2.83 50.70
CA ASP A 456 27.95 3.92 51.18
C ASP A 456 26.60 3.84 50.45
N ALA A 457 25.72 2.96 50.91
CA ALA A 457 24.37 2.85 50.38
C ALA A 457 23.46 3.94 51.00
N MET A 458 22.72 4.65 50.16
CA MET A 458 21.66 5.55 50.60
C MET A 458 20.41 4.72 50.89
N VAL A 459 19.95 4.74 52.14
CA VAL A 459 18.75 3.99 52.55
C VAL A 459 17.63 4.96 52.85
N SER A 460 16.52 4.83 52.13
CA SER A 460 15.28 5.57 52.37
C SER A 460 14.12 4.59 52.50
N GLY A 461 13.62 4.41 53.72
CA GLY A 461 12.49 3.49 53.97
C GLY A 461 12.79 2.05 53.57
N ASN A 462 12.06 1.56 52.57
CA ASN A 462 12.14 0.22 52.00
C ASN A 462 13.07 0.12 50.77
N ILE A 463 13.74 1.21 50.41
CA ILE A 463 14.64 1.31 49.27
C ILE A 463 16.09 1.49 49.77
N MET A 464 17.00 0.71 49.20
CA MET A 464 18.44 0.89 49.33
C MET A 464 19.02 1.18 47.96
N SER A 465 19.67 2.33 47.80
CA SER A 465 20.32 2.74 46.56
C SER A 465 21.83 2.73 46.74
N PHE A 466 22.54 2.16 45.77
CA PHE A 466 23.99 2.26 45.69
C PHE A 466 24.44 2.46 44.25
N THR A 467 25.55 3.19 44.09
CA THR A 467 26.12 3.46 42.78
C THR A 467 27.29 2.51 42.53
N LEU A 468 27.28 1.89 41.37
CA LEU A 468 28.39 1.10 40.84
C LEU A 468 29.07 1.93 39.75
N ALA A 469 30.39 1.88 39.66
CA ALA A 469 31.16 2.48 38.59
C ALA A 469 31.90 1.36 37.86
N ASP A 470 31.96 1.42 36.53
CA ASP A 470 33.01 0.73 35.78
C ASP A 470 34.27 1.57 35.90
N GLY A 471 35.30 1.07 36.56
CA GLY A 471 36.44 1.91 36.92
C GLY A 471 37.31 2.23 35.69
N GLY A 472 38.13 3.29 35.83
CA GLY A 472 38.92 3.81 34.73
C GLY A 472 40.24 3.06 34.52
N VAL A 473 40.72 3.10 33.27
CA VAL A 473 41.99 2.52 32.75
C VAL A 473 43.07 2.32 33.82
N GLY A 474 43.23 1.07 34.26
CA GLY A 474 44.22 0.66 35.27
C GLY A 474 43.68 -0.25 36.37
N ASP A 475 42.36 -0.45 36.43
CA ASP A 475 41.76 -1.68 36.95
C ASP A 475 41.72 -2.76 35.85
N THR A 476 41.41 -3.99 36.22
CA THR A 476 41.53 -5.17 35.34
C THR A 476 40.15 -5.66 34.91
N ASP A 477 39.29 -4.70 34.63
CA ASP A 477 37.89 -4.84 34.23
C ASP A 477 37.83 -4.57 32.72
N HIS A 478 38.80 -5.09 31.95
CA HIS A 478 38.88 -4.77 30.53
C HIS A 478 37.87 -5.58 29.73
N VAL A 479 36.91 -4.84 29.18
CA VAL A 479 35.84 -5.25 28.29
C VAL A 479 36.40 -5.62 26.91
N ALA A 480 36.02 -6.78 26.39
CA ALA A 480 35.97 -7.02 24.95
C ALA A 480 34.53 -7.43 24.59
N ASN A 481 33.84 -6.59 23.81
CA ASN A 481 32.47 -6.79 23.28
C ASN A 481 31.31 -6.76 24.30
N GLY A 482 31.34 -5.87 25.31
CA GLY A 482 30.19 -5.68 26.21
C GLY A 482 29.92 -6.85 27.18
N ILE A 483 30.91 -7.75 27.33
CA ILE A 483 30.91 -8.84 28.31
C ILE A 483 32.21 -8.74 29.13
N ILE A 484 32.11 -8.86 30.46
CA ILE A 484 33.27 -8.97 31.37
C ILE A 484 33.74 -10.43 31.36
N GLU A 485 34.92 -10.71 30.81
CA GLU A 485 35.59 -12.03 30.84
C GLU A 485 37.08 -11.98 31.32
N ASP A 486 37.31 -12.48 32.56
CA ASP A 486 38.46 -13.31 33.09
C ASP A 486 39.92 -12.74 33.16
N PRO A 487 41.02 -13.34 33.76
CA PRO A 487 41.25 -14.66 34.43
C PRO A 487 42.23 -14.76 35.68
N GLY A 488 42.34 -15.95 36.31
CA GLY A 488 43.44 -16.28 37.26
C GLY A 488 43.50 -17.71 37.84
N PHE A 489 44.22 -18.62 37.18
CA PHE A 489 44.39 -20.07 37.46
C PHE A 489 44.99 -20.49 38.82
N ILE A 490 44.68 -21.74 39.24
CA ILE A 490 45.65 -22.71 39.80
C ILE A 490 45.60 -23.99 38.98
N SER A 491 46.75 -24.37 38.41
CA SER A 491 46.99 -25.64 37.71
C SER A 491 47.12 -26.84 38.65
N GLU A 492 46.68 -28.01 38.18
CA GLU A 492 47.00 -29.34 38.73
C GLU A 492 48.50 -29.69 38.57
N PRO A 493 49.07 -30.61 39.38
CA PRO A 493 50.34 -31.25 39.11
C PRO A 493 50.19 -32.56 38.30
N GLU A 494 51.22 -32.83 37.51
CA GLU A 494 51.40 -33.93 36.56
C GLU A 494 51.37 -35.39 37.10
N GLU A 495 51.02 -36.28 36.15
CA GLU A 495 51.53 -37.63 35.84
C GLU A 495 50.80 -38.96 36.25
N ALA A 496 50.37 -39.64 35.16
CA ALA A 496 50.50 -41.06 34.80
C ALA A 496 49.57 -42.15 35.42
N ILE A 497 48.84 -42.89 34.55
CA ILE A 497 49.13 -44.30 34.12
C ILE A 497 47.95 -44.87 33.26
N SER A 498 48.37 -45.66 32.26
CA SER A 498 47.71 -46.46 31.19
C SER A 498 46.24 -46.93 31.23
N ALA A 499 45.68 -47.00 30.02
CA ALA A 499 44.48 -47.73 29.59
C ALA A 499 44.55 -49.28 29.74
N PRO A 500 43.41 -49.97 29.56
CA PRO A 500 43.21 -50.82 28.37
C PRO A 500 41.89 -50.44 27.65
N ALA A 501 41.90 -50.20 26.34
CA ALA A 501 41.82 -51.18 25.24
C ALA A 501 40.47 -51.93 25.18
N ASP A 502 39.58 -51.51 24.27
CA ASP A 502 39.29 -52.27 23.04
C ASP A 502 38.47 -51.44 22.02
N SER A 503 38.99 -51.41 20.80
CA SER A 503 38.31 -51.09 19.52
C SER A 503 38.22 -52.44 18.75
N PRO A 504 37.48 -52.63 17.62
CA PRO A 504 37.01 -51.59 16.69
C PRO A 504 35.68 -51.83 15.89
N ALA A 505 35.27 -50.75 15.22
CA ALA A 505 34.75 -50.63 13.83
C ALA A 505 33.39 -51.22 13.38
N ALA A 506 32.47 -50.29 13.07
CA ALA A 506 31.83 -50.05 11.75
C ALA A 506 30.89 -48.83 11.94
N GLY A 507 30.69 -47.84 11.07
CA GLY A 507 31.14 -47.50 9.73
C GLY A 507 30.17 -46.40 9.22
N SER A 508 30.69 -45.46 8.42
CA SER A 508 29.96 -44.60 7.46
C SER A 508 29.10 -43.43 7.94
N GLY A 509 29.46 -42.23 7.45
CA GLY A 509 28.50 -41.29 6.85
C GLY A 509 28.29 -39.99 7.63
N GLY A 510 28.82 -38.88 7.08
CA GLY A 510 28.60 -37.52 7.58
C GLY A 510 27.31 -36.86 7.08
N GLY A 511 27.03 -35.68 7.64
CA GLY A 511 25.99 -34.75 7.19
C GLY A 511 25.33 -34.04 8.38
N GLY A 512 25.42 -32.72 8.44
CA GLY A 512 25.06 -31.88 9.59
C GLY A 512 23.57 -31.81 9.95
N GLY A 513 23.31 -31.31 11.15
CA GLY A 513 21.98 -31.03 11.68
C GLY A 513 22.08 -30.66 13.16
N GLY A 514 21.64 -29.44 13.50
CA GLY A 514 21.49 -28.97 14.86
C GLY A 514 20.42 -29.76 15.64
N GLY A 515 20.52 -29.65 16.96
CA GLY A 515 19.71 -30.33 17.96
C GLY A 515 20.64 -30.69 19.11
N GLY A 516 20.48 -30.23 20.34
CA GLY A 516 19.31 -29.73 21.06
C GLY A 516 19.44 -30.35 22.45
N CYS A 517 19.47 -29.55 23.51
CA CYS A 517 19.33 -30.06 24.87
C CYS A 517 18.12 -29.38 25.52
N ARG A 518 17.14 -30.22 25.83
CA ARG A 518 15.85 -29.89 26.41
C ARG A 518 15.99 -29.47 27.87
N VAL A 519 15.17 -28.51 28.28
CA VAL A 519 14.79 -28.26 29.66
C VAL A 519 13.62 -29.19 30.00
N SER A 520 13.69 -29.91 31.13
CA SER A 520 12.47 -30.38 31.80
C SER A 520 12.29 -29.53 33.06
N GLN A 521 11.23 -28.72 33.08
CA GLN A 521 10.76 -28.10 34.30
C GLN A 521 10.20 -29.18 35.23
N ASN A 522 10.41 -29.01 36.53
CA ASN A 522 9.41 -29.44 37.51
C ASN A 522 9.30 -28.36 38.58
N HIS A 523 8.08 -27.87 38.74
CA HIS A 523 7.66 -27.01 39.84
C HIS A 523 7.83 -27.75 41.19
N GLY A 524 8.38 -27.07 42.21
CA GLY A 524 8.33 -27.55 43.59
C GLY A 524 9.58 -27.26 44.44
N SER A 525 9.33 -26.94 45.72
CA SER A 525 10.24 -26.38 46.72
C SER A 525 11.49 -27.22 47.13
N ILE A 526 12.51 -26.51 47.66
CA ILE A 526 13.82 -26.93 48.28
C ILE A 526 13.76 -28.26 49.07
N PRO A 527 14.67 -29.27 48.89
CA PRO A 527 15.94 -29.40 49.67
C PRO A 527 17.15 -30.19 49.07
N ASP A 528 18.31 -30.00 49.74
CA ASP A 528 19.60 -30.76 49.84
C ASP A 528 20.40 -31.26 48.60
N GLY A 529 21.51 -30.55 48.32
CA GLY A 529 22.85 -31.13 48.07
C GLY A 529 23.31 -31.37 46.61
N PHE A 530 24.46 -30.74 46.27
CA PHE A 530 25.33 -30.94 45.07
C PHE A 530 24.73 -30.45 43.72
N LEU A 531 25.43 -29.87 42.74
CA LEU A 531 26.78 -29.32 42.44
C LEU A 531 26.56 -28.56 41.08
N LEU A 532 27.11 -27.40 40.73
CA LEU A 532 28.45 -27.13 40.18
C LEU A 532 28.46 -25.71 39.56
N PHE A 533 29.63 -25.06 39.56
CA PHE A 533 29.94 -23.67 39.22
C PHE A 533 30.09 -23.36 37.71
N ILE A 534 30.02 -22.06 37.32
CA ILE A 534 31.05 -21.21 36.63
C ILE A 534 30.50 -19.76 36.36
N PRO A 535 31.33 -18.67 36.30
CA PRO A 535 31.02 -17.22 36.51
C PRO A 535 30.28 -16.48 35.37
N PRO A 536 29.95 -15.14 35.41
CA PRO A 536 30.41 -14.02 36.27
C PRO A 536 29.31 -13.33 37.14
N PHE A 537 29.61 -12.89 38.38
CA PHE A 537 28.63 -12.24 39.26
C PHE A 537 29.25 -11.29 40.32
N ILE A 538 28.49 -10.27 40.75
CA ILE A 538 28.76 -9.43 41.94
C ILE A 538 27.91 -9.92 43.13
N LEU A 539 28.50 -10.06 44.32
CA LEU A 539 27.82 -10.50 45.54
C LEU A 539 27.70 -9.35 46.55
N LEU A 540 26.46 -8.99 46.93
CA LEU A 540 26.18 -8.01 47.99
C LEU A 540 25.85 -8.74 49.30
N VAL A 541 26.59 -8.43 50.37
CA VAL A 541 26.44 -9.06 51.70
C VAL A 541 25.95 -8.04 52.72
N LEU A 542 24.79 -8.30 53.34
CA LEU A 542 24.20 -7.46 54.37
C LEU A 542 24.68 -7.92 55.76
N ARG A 543 25.49 -7.11 56.46
CA ARG A 543 25.98 -7.46 57.81
C ARG A 543 25.23 -6.68 58.89
N ARG A 544 24.52 -7.38 59.77
CA ARG A 544 23.98 -6.78 61.01
C ARG A 544 25.09 -6.65 62.04
N THR A 545 25.40 -5.44 62.49
CA THR A 545 26.36 -5.26 63.59
C THR A 545 25.70 -5.65 64.92
N ARG A 546 26.47 -6.19 65.88
CA ARG A 546 25.98 -6.46 67.25
C ARG A 546 25.83 -5.15 68.02
N LYS A 547 24.97 -4.25 67.53
CA LYS A 547 24.31 -3.14 68.24
C LYS A 547 23.30 -2.50 67.27
N GLY A 548 22.29 -3.26 66.86
CA GLY A 548 21.14 -2.77 66.07
C GLY A 548 20.79 -3.62 64.89
#